data_AF-A0A382UCM3-F1
#
_entry.id   AF-A0A382UCM3-F1
#
_cell.length_a   1.000
_cell.length_b   1.000
_cell.length_c   1.000
_cell.angle_alpha   90.00
_cell.angle_beta   90.00
_cell.angle_gamma   90.00
#
_symmetry.space_group_name_H-M   'P 1'
#
loop_
_entity.id
_entity.type
_entity.pdbx_description
1 polymer ?
#
loop_
_entity_poly.entity_id
_entity_poly.type
_entity_poly.pdbx_seq_one_letter_code
_entity_poly.pdbx_strand_id
1 'polypeptide(L)' 'MTQRPPNILLFISDQQRTDTMSCYGNDWIRSPHLDSLAAGSYVFDNTYCTQAVCTPSRG' A
#
# COMPACT_ATOMS: atom_id res chain seq x y z
N MET A 1 23.78 -17.68 17.44
CA MET A 1 23.27 -16.30 17.22
C MET A 1 21.76 -16.40 17.17
N THR A 2 21.04 -15.88 18.16
CA THR A 2 19.57 -15.79 18.10
C THR A 2 19.21 -14.71 17.08
N GLN A 3 18.55 -15.10 16.00
CA GLN A 3 18.07 -14.14 15.00
C GLN A 3 17.05 -13.22 15.66
N ARG A 4 17.31 -11.91 15.64
CA ARG A 4 16.35 -10.92 16.13
C ARG A 4 15.11 -10.99 15.24
N PRO A 5 13.88 -11.03 15.81
CA PRO A 5 12.67 -11.00 14.99
C PRO A 5 12.66 -9.76 14.08
N PRO A 6 12.10 -9.87 12.87
CA PRO A 6 11.98 -8.73 11.98
C PRO A 6 11.06 -7.67 12.58
N ASN A 7 11.33 -6.40 12.26
CA ASN A 7 10.39 -5.32 12.55
C ASN A 7 9.28 -5.32 11.49
N ILE A 8 8.04 -5.03 11.89
CA ILE A 8 6.89 -4.91 10.98
C ILE A 8 6.47 -3.44 10.96
N LEU A 9 6.42 -2.84 9.78
CA LEU A 9 5.88 -1.49 9.56
C LEU A 9 4.59 -1.60 8.74
N LEU A 10 3.45 -1.28 9.36
CA LEU A 10 2.15 -1.16 8.68
C LEU A 10 1.89 0.31 8.37
N PHE A 11 1.85 0.65 7.08
CA PHE A 11 1.54 2.00 6.61
C PHE A 11 0.25 1.98 5.80
N ILE A 12 -0.72 2.83 6.17
CA ILE A 12 -2.04 2.92 5.54
C ILE A 12 -2.36 4.39 5.29
N SER A 13 -2.50 4.76 4.02
CA SER A 13 -3.02 6.06 3.58
C SER A 13 -4.54 6.14 3.82
N ASP A 14 -5.06 7.35 4.09
CA ASP A 14 -6.52 7.57 4.12
C ASP A 14 -7.05 7.96 2.74
N GLN A 15 -8.21 7.40 2.36
CA GLN A 15 -8.94 7.69 1.12
C GLN A 15 -8.14 7.57 -0.21
N GLN A 16 -7.04 6.81 -0.23
CA GLN A 16 -6.25 6.61 -1.45
C GLN A 16 -6.98 5.66 -2.40
N ARG A 17 -7.17 6.08 -3.66
CA ARG A 17 -7.72 5.22 -4.72
C ARG A 17 -6.62 4.34 -5.30
N THR A 18 -6.97 3.14 -5.77
CA THR A 18 -6.03 2.20 -6.39
C THR A 18 -5.32 2.82 -7.60
N ASP A 19 -6.04 3.56 -8.43
CA ASP A 19 -5.54 4.16 -9.66
C ASP A 19 -4.65 5.40 -9.45
N THR A 20 -4.21 5.70 -8.22
CA THR A 20 -3.26 6.79 -7.95
C THR A 20 -1.80 6.36 -7.93
N MET A 21 -1.51 5.08 -8.13
CA MET A 21 -0.16 4.51 -8.05
C MET A 21 0.30 4.01 -9.42
N SER A 22 1.59 4.18 -9.72
CA SER A 22 2.18 3.74 -10.99
C SER A 22 2.13 2.23 -11.20
N CYS A 23 2.24 1.44 -10.12
CA CYS A 23 2.10 -0.02 -10.18
C CYS A 23 0.71 -0.49 -10.60
N TYR A 24 -0.30 0.38 -10.54
CA TYR A 24 -1.66 0.14 -11.04
C TYR A 24 -1.95 0.91 -12.34
N GLY A 25 -0.92 1.38 -13.04
CA GLY A 25 -1.03 2.01 -14.37
C GLY A 25 -1.16 3.53 -14.37
N ASN A 26 -0.96 4.22 -13.24
CA ASN A 26 -0.97 5.68 -13.21
C ASN A 26 0.34 6.28 -13.77
N ASP A 27 0.23 7.19 -14.73
CA ASP A 27 1.38 7.90 -15.32
C ASP A 27 1.34 9.43 -15.09
N TRP A 28 0.33 9.93 -14.38
CA TRP A 28 0.11 11.36 -14.14
C TRP A 28 0.61 11.82 -12.77
N ILE A 29 0.38 11.02 -11.72
CA ILE A 29 0.74 11.32 -10.34
C ILE A 29 2.20 10.94 -10.10
N ARG A 30 2.93 11.83 -9.43
CA ARG A 30 4.34 11.61 -9.07
C ARG A 30 4.44 11.05 -7.66
N SER A 31 4.75 9.78 -7.52
CA SER A 31 4.88 9.06 -6.24
C SER A 31 6.21 8.29 -6.11
N PRO A 32 7.38 8.91 -6.36
CA PRO A 32 8.62 8.18 -6.62
C PRO A 32 9.08 7.23 -5.50
N HIS A 33 8.79 7.56 -4.24
CA HIS A 33 9.13 6.69 -3.10
C HIS A 33 8.21 5.46 -3.00
N LEU A 34 6.92 5.63 -3.30
CA LEU A 34 5.97 4.52 -3.33
C LEU A 34 6.19 3.65 -4.57
N ASP A 35 6.55 4.25 -5.69
CA ASP A 35 6.91 3.55 -6.92
C ASP A 35 8.16 2.67 -6.70
N SER A 36 9.20 3.24 -6.06
CA SER A 36 10.40 2.48 -5.67
C SER A 36 10.10 1.36 -4.69
N LEU A 37 9.17 1.57 -3.75
CA LEU A 37 8.74 0.53 -2.83
C LEU A 37 8.03 -0.60 -3.58
N ALA A 38 7.09 -0.25 -4.47
CA ALA A 38 6.34 -1.23 -5.27
C ALA A 38 7.26 -2.06 -6.18
N ALA A 39 8.27 -1.45 -6.81
CA ALA A 39 9.21 -2.13 -7.70
C ALA A 39 10.03 -3.25 -7.01
N GLY A 40 10.26 -3.13 -5.69
CA GLY A 40 10.93 -4.13 -4.88
C GLY A 40 10.01 -5.01 -4.04
N SER A 41 8.69 -4.89 -4.21
CA SER A 41 7.68 -5.55 -3.37
C SER A 41 6.81 -6.52 -4.17
N TYR A 42 6.09 -7.38 -3.46
CA TYR A 42 4.94 -8.07 -4.04
C TYR A 42 3.72 -7.13 -4.02
N VAL A 43 3.13 -6.88 -5.18
CA VAL A 43 1.94 -6.03 -5.33
C VAL A 43 0.71 -6.92 -5.55
N PHE A 44 -0.39 -6.61 -4.86
CA PHE A 44 -1.63 -7.37 -4.96
C PHE A 44 -2.62 -6.64 -5.87
N ASP A 45 -2.98 -7.24 -7.00
CA ASP A 45 -3.88 -6.62 -7.98
C ASP A 45 -5.34 -6.46 -7.49
N ASN A 46 -5.77 -7.28 -6.53
CA ASN A 46 -7.16 -7.38 -6.09
C ASN A 46 -7.29 -7.24 -4.56
N THR A 47 -6.99 -6.03 -4.05
CA THR A 47 -7.14 -5.70 -2.62
C THR A 47 -8.41 -4.88 -2.38
N TYR A 48 -9.26 -5.32 -1.46
CA TYR A 48 -10.53 -4.66 -1.12
C TYR A 48 -10.57 -4.27 0.36
N CYS A 49 -11.16 -3.10 0.66
CA CYS A 49 -11.54 -2.77 2.03
C CYS A 49 -12.77 -3.61 2.44
N THR A 50 -12.86 -3.93 3.73
CA THR A 50 -14.02 -4.66 4.28
C THR A 50 -15.28 -3.80 4.30
N GLN A 51 -15.13 -2.47 4.38
CA GLN A 51 -16.19 -1.47 4.41
C GLN A 51 -15.73 -0.18 3.71
N ALA A 52 -16.65 0.53 3.05
CA ALA A 52 -16.34 1.73 2.27
C ALA A 52 -16.25 3.03 3.10
N VAL A 53 -16.19 2.94 4.44
CA VAL A 53 -16.09 4.10 5.35
C VAL A 53 -15.02 3.86 6.41
N CYS A 54 -14.37 4.94 6.86
CA CYS A 54 -13.09 4.87 7.58
C CYS A 54 -13.14 4.01 8.85
N THR A 55 -14.04 4.32 9.78
CA THR A 55 -14.10 3.63 11.08
C THR A 55 -14.32 2.11 10.96
N PRO A 56 -15.35 1.61 10.25
CA PRO A 56 -15.56 0.17 10.15
C PRO A 56 -14.62 -0.54 9.18
N SER A 57 -13.83 0.19 8.37
CA SER A 57 -12.72 -0.41 7.62
C SER A 57 -11.48 -0.63 8.48
N ARG A 58 -11.34 0.11 9.59
CA ARG A 58 -10.15 0.12 10.47
C ARG A 58 -10.38 -0.62 11.79
N GLY A 59 -11.62 -0.63 12.27
CA GLY A 59 -12.04 -1.16 13.57
C GLY A 59 -12.46 -2.61 13.57
#